data_AF-A0A9W4T227-F1
#
_entry.id   AF-A0A9W4T227-F1
#
_cell.length_a   1.000
_cell.length_b   1.000
_cell.length_c   1.000
_cell.angle_alpha   90.00
_cell.angle_beta   90.00
_cell.angle_gamma   90.00
#
_symmetry.space_group_name_H-M   'P 1'
#
loop_
_entity.id
_entity.type
_entity.pdbx_description
1 polymer ?
#
loop_
_entity_poly.entity_id
_entity_poly.type
_entity_poly.pdbx_seq_one_letter_code
_entity_poly.pdbx_strand_id
1 'polypeptide(L)' 'GKSPDDCEKKVRDILSDLVKTLKIEHIKAFPFYRYHEEKKTYLQLYTSGTGKRKTAIKAIQDNNFKTASDDLYLFHHKVV' A
#
# COMPACT_ATOMS: atom_id res chain seq x y z
N GLY A 1 -19.15 1.89 8.48
CA GLY A 1 -17.72 1.72 8.18
C GLY A 1 -17.53 0.33 7.60
N LYS A 2 -16.77 0.19 6.51
CA LYS A 2 -16.39 -1.14 6.01
C LYS A 2 -15.42 -1.77 7.02
N SER A 3 -15.61 -3.05 7.35
CA SER A 3 -14.71 -3.79 8.23
C SER A 3 -13.28 -3.76 7.65
N PRO A 4 -12.21 -3.74 8.46
CA PRO A 4 -10.84 -3.97 8.00
C PRO A 4 -10.72 -5.20 7.07
N ASP A 5 -11.53 -6.22 7.34
CA ASP A 5 -11.57 -7.47 6.57
C ASP A 5 -12.12 -7.28 5.15
N ASP A 6 -13.09 -6.38 4.95
CA ASP A 6 -13.61 -6.06 3.62
C ASP A 6 -12.57 -5.34 2.76
N CYS A 7 -11.74 -4.51 3.39
CA CYS A 7 -10.65 -3.82 2.70
C CYS A 7 -9.58 -4.82 2.28
N GLU A 8 -9.16 -5.70 3.20
CA GLU A 8 -8.18 -6.73 2.90
C GLU A 8 -8.65 -7.65 1.76
N LYS A 9 -9.90 -8.13 1.82
CA LYS A 9 -10.46 -8.99 0.78
C LYS A 9 -10.38 -8.35 -0.60
N LYS A 10 -10.77 -7.09 -0.72
CA LYS A 10 -10.67 -6.34 -1.99
C LYS A 10 -9.23 -6.16 -2.46
N VAL A 11 -8.31 -5.86 -1.56
CA VAL A 11 -6.88 -5.73 -1.91
C VAL A 11 -6.33 -7.07 -2.39
N ARG A 12 -6.72 -8.19 -1.76
CA ARG A 12 -6.34 -9.54 -2.22
C ARG A 12 -6.91 -9.84 -3.61
N ASP A 13 -8.18 -9.53 -3.86
CA ASP A 13 -8.83 -9.74 -5.15
C ASP A 13 -8.17 -8.91 -6.26
N ILE A 14 -7.81 -7.64 -6.00
CA ILE A 14 -7.11 -6.79 -6.97
C ILE A 14 -5.71 -7.33 -7.31
N LEU A 15 -5.02 -7.90 -6.32
CA LEU A 15 -3.61 -8.28 -6.45
C LEU A 15 -3.37 -9.76 -6.77
N SER A 16 -4.42 -10.60 -6.76
CA SER A 16 -4.31 -12.05 -6.93
C SER A 16 -3.56 -12.44 -8.20
N ASP A 17 -3.82 -11.72 -9.29
CA ASP A 17 -3.29 -12.04 -10.62
C ASP A 17 -1.92 -11.36 -10.86
N LEU A 18 -1.56 -10.40 -10.00
CA LEU A 18 -0.37 -9.57 -10.15
C LEU A 18 0.82 -10.08 -9.32
N VAL A 19 0.53 -10.62 -8.14
CA VAL A 19 1.54 -10.99 -7.14
C VAL A 19 1.26 -12.41 -6.62
N LYS A 20 2.03 -13.39 -7.11
CA LYS A 20 1.90 -14.82 -6.74
C LYS A 20 2.00 -15.08 -5.22
N THR A 21 2.83 -14.32 -4.52
CA THR A 21 3.01 -14.43 -3.06
C THR A 21 2.79 -13.06 -2.43
N LEU A 22 1.56 -12.82 -1.98
CA LEU A 22 1.17 -11.60 -1.28
C LEU A 22 0.99 -11.89 0.21
N LYS A 23 1.89 -11.33 1.03
CA LYS A 23 1.71 -11.29 2.48
C LYS A 23 1.14 -9.92 2.86
N ILE A 24 0.04 -9.93 3.61
CA ILE A 24 -0.65 -8.75 4.11
C ILE A 24 -0.64 -8.82 5.64
N GLU A 25 -0.29 -7.72 6.29
CA GLU A 25 -0.36 -7.58 7.74
C GLU A 25 -1.14 -6.31 8.12
N HIS A 26 -1.87 -6.35 9.23
CA HIS A 26 -2.52 -5.16 9.78
C HIS A 26 -1.56 -4.50 10.77
N ILE A 27 -1.22 -3.24 10.52
CA ILE A 27 -0.34 -2.47 11.39
C ILE A 27 -1.04 -1.20 11.86
N LYS A 28 -0.59 -0.64 12.99
CA LYS A 28 -0.95 0.70 13.43
C LYS A 28 0.23 1.64 13.19
N ALA A 29 0.02 2.68 12.39
CA ALA A 29 1.04 3.68 12.06
C ALA A 29 0.47 5.10 12.09
N PHE A 30 1.33 6.10 12.26
CA PHE A 30 0.91 7.49 12.07
C PHE A 30 0.65 7.74 10.58
N PRO A 31 -0.43 8.46 10.23
CA PRO A 31 -0.67 8.80 8.84
C PRO A 31 0.47 9.61 8.23
N PHE A 32 0.81 9.30 6.98
CA PHE A 32 1.90 9.95 6.27
C PHE A 32 1.63 11.44 5.98
N TYR A 33 0.36 11.80 5.77
CA TYR A 33 -0.05 13.16 5.46
C TYR A 33 -0.62 13.85 6.70
N ARG A 34 -0.10 15.06 6.99
CA ARG A 34 -0.50 15.96 8.08
C ARG A 34 -0.14 15.45 9.48
N TYR A 35 -0.12 16.38 10.44
CA TYR A 35 0.07 16.05 11.84
C TYR A 35 -1.16 15.31 12.38
N HIS A 36 -0.90 14.18 13.03
CA HIS A 36 -1.92 13.33 13.64
C HIS A 36 -1.37 12.79 14.95
N GLU A 37 -2.13 12.99 16.03
CA GLU A 37 -1.76 12.51 17.38
C GLU A 37 -2.05 11.02 17.57
N GLU A 38 -2.90 10.45 16.71
CA GLU A 38 -3.34 9.06 16.79
C GLU A 38 -2.83 8.21 15.62
N LYS A 39 -2.49 6.95 15.94
CA LYS A 39 -2.17 5.93 14.93
C LYS A 39 -3.45 5.42 14.28
N LYS A 40 -3.40 5.22 12.96
CA LYS A 40 -4.46 4.57 12.18
C LYS A 40 -4.04 3.17 11.77
N THR A 41 -5.03 2.32 11.48
CA THR A 41 -4.79 0.96 10.97
C THR A 41 -4.50 1.01 9.46
N TYR A 42 -3.48 0.27 9.04
CA TYR A 42 -3.07 0.12 7.65
C TYR A 42 -2.88 -1.35 7.29
N LEU A 43 -3.07 -1.68 6.01
CA LEU A 43 -2.64 -2.93 5.43
C LEU A 43 -1.21 -2.75 4.90
N GLN A 44 -0.25 -3.45 5.51
CA GLN A 44 1.13 -3.52 5.03
C GLN A 44 1.26 -4.68 4.05
N LEU A 45 1.74 -4.37 2.85
CA LEU A 45 1.91 -5.34 1.76
C LEU A 45 3.38 -5.67 1.57
N TYR A 46 3.71 -6.95 1.58
CA TYR A 46 5.04 -7.45 1.28
C TYR A 46 5.04 -8.07 -0.12
N THR A 47 5.94 -7.57 -0.98
CA THR A 47 6.09 -8.00 -2.38
C THR A 47 7.53 -8.39 -2.66
N SER A 48 7.76 -9.33 -3.58
CA SER A 48 9.07 -9.88 -3.93
C SER A 48 9.95 -8.97 -4.82
N GLY A 49 10.05 -7.68 -4.47
CA GLY A 49 10.96 -6.72 -5.10
C GLY A 49 10.27 -5.44 -5.60
N THR A 50 11.09 -4.46 -5.98
CA THR A 50 10.65 -3.09 -6.33
C THR A 50 9.70 -3.06 -7.52
N GLY A 51 9.94 -3.86 -8.56
CA GLY A 51 9.06 -3.91 -9.75
C GLY A 51 7.65 -4.34 -9.39
N LYS A 52 7.51 -5.47 -8.66
CA LYS A 52 6.21 -5.97 -8.18
C LYS A 52 5.55 -5.02 -7.20
N ARG A 53 6.33 -4.37 -6.31
CA ARG A 53 5.85 -3.33 -5.40
C ARG A 53 5.17 -2.19 -6.17
N LYS A 54 5.83 -1.65 -7.20
CA LYS A 54 5.30 -0.55 -8.02
C LYS A 54 4.03 -0.95 -8.76
N THR A 55 4.00 -2.15 -9.36
CA THR A 55 2.80 -2.68 -10.02
C THR A 55 1.63 -2.81 -9.04
N ALA A 56 1.88 -3.33 -7.83
CA ALA A 56 0.86 -3.47 -6.80
C ALA A 56 0.32 -2.11 -6.33
N ILE A 57 1.20 -1.14 -6.05
CA ILE A 57 0.77 0.23 -5.67
C ILE A 57 -0.12 0.83 -6.75
N LYS A 58 0.28 0.72 -8.02
CA LYS A 58 -0.49 1.27 -9.15
C LYS A 58 -1.86 0.61 -9.28
N ALA A 59 -1.93 -0.72 -9.23
CA ALA A 59 -3.20 -1.44 -9.31
C ALA A 59 -4.17 -1.06 -8.18
N ILE A 60 -3.65 -0.84 -6.96
CA ILE A 60 -4.46 -0.38 -5.81
C ILE A 60 -4.99 1.04 -6.05
N GLN A 61 -4.14 1.95 -6.54
CA GLN A 61 -4.53 3.33 -6.84
C GLN A 61 -5.54 3.41 -7.99
N ASP A 62 -5.36 2.61 -9.05
CA ASP A 62 -6.30 2.50 -10.18
C ASP A 62 -7.69 2.00 -9.74
N ASN A 63 -7.77 1.31 -8.59
CA ASN A 63 -9.02 0.87 -7.96
C ASN A 63 -9.55 1.85 -6.89
N ASN A 64 -9.10 3.12 -6.92
CA ASN A 64 -9.54 4.21 -6.02
C ASN A 64 -9.17 4.04 -4.53
N PHE A 65 -8.16 3.21 -4.22
CA PHE A 65 -7.62 3.12 -2.86
C PHE A 65 -6.44 4.07 -2.67
N LYS A 66 -6.38 4.71 -1.50
CA LYS A 66 -5.22 5.54 -1.13
C LYS A 66 -4.10 4.65 -0.59
N THR A 67 -2.87 4.92 -1.03
CA THR A 67 -1.67 4.30 -0.47
C THR A 67 -0.91 5.29 0.41
N ALA A 68 -0.33 4.81 1.50
CA ALA A 68 0.54 5.62 2.36
C ALA A 68 1.99 5.67 1.85
N SER A 69 2.30 4.95 0.76
CA SER A 69 3.60 4.94 0.09
C SER A 69 3.51 5.68 -1.24
N ASP A 70 4.53 6.51 -1.51
CA ASP A 70 4.79 7.29 -2.73
C ASP A 70 5.92 6.69 -3.58
N ASP A 71 6.36 5.47 -3.24
CA ASP A 71 7.56 4.79 -3.74
C ASP A 71 7.44 4.28 -5.20
N LEU A 72 6.47 4.81 -5.94
CA LEU A 72 6.30 4.60 -7.39
C LEU A 72 7.47 5.20 -8.18
N TYR A 73 7.99 6.33 -7.72
CA TYR A 73 8.99 7.11 -8.41
C TYR A 73 10.26 7.16 -7.55
N LEU A 74 11.34 6.54 -8.06
CA LEU A 74 12.67 6.72 -7.47
C LEU A 74 13.13 8.13 -7.86
N PHE A 75 12.74 9.13 -7.09
CA PHE A 75 13.25 10.49 -7.30
C PHE A 75 14.69 10.54 -6.77
N HIS A 76 15.65 10.34 -7.66
CA HIS A 76 17.04 10.68 -7.39
C HIS A 76 17.15 12.20 -7.53
N HIS A 77 16.82 12.95 -6.48
CA HIS A 77 17.31 14.33 -6.42
C HIS A 77 18.80 14.24 -6.16
N LYS A 78 19.61 14.47 -7.20
CA LYS A 78 21.00 14.83 -7.01
C LYS A 78 20.98 16.13 -6.21
N VAL A 79 21.42 16.06 -4.95
CA VAL A 79 21.77 17.27 -4.20
C VAL A 79 23.01 17.82 -4.90
N VAL A 80 22.89 19.00 -5.51
CA VAL A 80 24.01 19.75 -6.08
C VAL A 80 24.55 20.68 -5.01
#